data_AF-A0A417F678-F1
#
_entry.id   AF-A0A417F678-F1
#
_cell.length_a   1.000
_cell.length_b   1.000
_cell.length_c   1.000
_cell.angle_alpha   90.00
_cell.angle_beta   90.00
_cell.angle_gamma   90.00
#
_symmetry.space_group_name_H-M   'P 1'
#
loop_
_entity.id
_entity.type
_entity.pdbx_description
1 polymer ?
#
loop_
_entity_poly.entity_id
_entity_poly.type
_entity_poly.pdbx_seq_one_letter_code
_entity_poly.pdbx_strand_id
1 'polypeptide(L)' 'MKIISNETGETIANILTNHSMTLDEALDLVGAEPLEAENSCDPDYILNGVELWYDDLDLVPDNYGEESEDE' A
#
# COMPACT_ATOMS: atom_id res chain seq x y z
N MET A 1 6.64 -2.82 -7.17
CA MET A 1 5.51 -3.15 -6.29
C MET A 1 4.50 -2.03 -6.39
N LYS A 2 3.28 -2.24 -5.95
CA LYS A 2 2.26 -1.20 -5.87
C LYS A 2 1.45 -1.35 -4.60
N ILE A 3 1.05 -0.22 -4.05
CA ILE A 3 0.10 -0.14 -2.94
C ILE A 3 -1.29 -0.07 -3.56
N ILE A 4 -2.16 -1.00 -3.18
CA ILE A 4 -3.56 -1.02 -3.58
C ILE A 4 -4.45 -0.85 -2.35
N SER A 5 -5.62 -0.24 -2.54
CA SER A 5 -6.69 -0.27 -1.54
C SER A 5 -7.51 -1.55 -1.75
N ASN A 6 -7.73 -2.32 -0.71
CA ASN A 6 -8.57 -3.53 -0.74
C ASN A 6 -10.05 -3.18 -0.82
N GLU A 7 -10.47 -2.05 -0.25
CA GLU A 7 -11.85 -1.55 -0.33
C GLU A 7 -12.26 -1.25 -1.78
N THR A 8 -11.37 -0.61 -2.54
CA THR A 8 -11.68 -0.10 -3.89
C THR A 8 -11.04 -0.92 -5.02
N GLY A 9 -9.96 -1.65 -4.72
CA GLY A 9 -9.10 -2.28 -5.71
C GLY A 9 -8.25 -1.28 -6.50
N GLU A 10 -8.24 0.00 -6.12
CA GLU A 10 -7.52 1.05 -6.84
C GLU A 10 -6.04 1.07 -6.46
N THR A 11 -5.19 1.38 -7.45
CA THR A 11 -3.75 1.55 -7.21
C THR A 11 -3.50 2.93 -6.61
N ILE A 12 -3.14 2.96 -5.33
CA ILE A 12 -2.84 4.18 -4.57
C ILE A 12 -1.49 4.75 -5.01
N ALA A 13 -0.48 3.88 -5.09
CA ALA A 13 0.86 4.29 -5.47
C ALA A 13 1.64 3.17 -6.15
N ASN A 14 2.52 3.53 -7.09
CA ASN A 14 3.40 2.61 -7.76
C ASN A 14 4.84 2.80 -7.31
N ILE A 15 5.47 1.71 -6.88
CA ILE A 15 6.79 1.70 -6.26
C ILE A 15 7.77 0.95 -7.14
N LEU A 16 8.67 1.71 -7.76
CA LEU A 16 9.74 1.20 -8.61
C LEU A 16 10.94 0.80 -7.74
N THR A 17 10.91 -0.44 -7.23
CA THR A 17 12.03 -1.03 -6.48
C THR A 17 12.47 -2.37 -7.08
N ASN A 18 13.68 -2.82 -6.75
CA ASN A 18 14.25 -4.10 -7.17
C ASN A 18 14.34 -5.13 -6.04
N HIS A 19 13.81 -4.83 -4.85
CA HIS A 19 13.85 -5.71 -3.67
C HIS A 19 12.48 -5.72 -2.99
N SER A 20 12.15 -6.79 -2.23
CA SER A 20 10.94 -6.86 -1.41
C SER A 20 10.96 -5.79 -0.32
N MET A 21 9.86 -5.10 -0.08
CA MET A 21 9.74 -4.12 1.00
C MET A 21 8.48 -4.39 1.79
N THR A 22 8.39 -3.85 3.00
CA THR A 22 7.15 -3.86 3.78
C THR A 22 6.23 -2.71 3.37
N LEU A 23 4.95 -2.78 3.75
CA LEU A 23 3.99 -1.71 3.48
C LEU A 23 4.41 -0.38 4.13
N ASP A 24 4.95 -0.38 5.34
CA ASP A 24 5.56 0.80 5.97
C ASP A 24 6.67 1.43 5.12
N GLU A 25 7.64 0.63 4.67
CA GLU A 25 8.73 1.13 3.82
C GLU A 25 8.21 1.69 2.49
N ALA A 26 7.18 1.03 1.94
CA ALA A 26 6.48 1.47 0.74
C ALA A 26 5.79 2.83 0.95
N LEU A 27 5.08 3.00 2.07
CA LEU A 27 4.39 4.22 2.46
C LEU A 27 5.37 5.38 2.69
N ASP A 28 6.46 5.15 3.41
CA ASP A 28 7.53 6.13 3.60
C ASP A 28 8.13 6.59 2.25
N LEU A 29 8.35 5.64 1.33
CA LEU A 29 8.95 5.92 0.02
C LEU A 29 8.03 6.74 -0.90
N VAL A 30 6.71 6.54 -0.82
CA VAL A 30 5.73 7.35 -1.56
C VAL A 30 5.43 8.69 -0.88
N GLY A 31 5.98 8.92 0.32
CA GLY A 31 5.79 10.13 1.11
C GLY A 31 4.44 10.17 1.81
N ALA A 32 3.90 9.03 2.21
CA ALA A 32 2.73 8.97 3.07
C ALA A 32 3.15 9.35 4.50
N GLU A 33 2.47 10.33 5.08
CA GLU A 33 2.75 10.77 6.44
C GLU A 33 1.96 9.90 7.43
N PRO A 34 2.61 9.23 8.38
CA PRO A 34 1.91 8.46 9.42
C PRO A 34 1.16 9.40 10.34
N LEU A 35 -0.07 9.04 10.69
CA LEU A 35 -0.87 9.68 11.72
C LEU A 35 -0.91 8.83 12.98
N GLU A 36 -0.91 9.50 14.12
CA GLU A 36 -1.27 8.85 15.37
C GLU A 36 -2.79 8.67 15.39
N ALA A 37 -3.26 7.52 14.89
CA ALA A 37 -4.67 7.15 14.99
C ALA A 37 -5.04 6.99 16.47
N GLU A 38 -5.83 7.95 16.99
CA GLU A 38 -6.32 7.89 18.38
C GLU A 38 -7.46 6.85 18.53
N ASN A 39 -8.16 6.51 17.43
CA ASN A 39 -9.18 5.47 17.36
C ASN A 39 -9.07 4.67 16.04
N SER A 40 -9.61 3.44 16.01
CA SER A 40 -9.69 2.62 14.78
C SER A 40 -10.54 3.22 13.65
N CYS A 41 -11.17 4.38 13.84
CA CYS A 41 -11.92 5.07 12.79
C CYS A 41 -11.07 6.18 12.13
N ASP A 42 -9.92 6.52 12.72
CA ASP A 42 -9.00 7.51 12.19
C ASP A 42 -8.04 6.82 11.18
N PRO A 43 -7.60 7.54 10.13
CA PRO A 43 -6.64 6.99 9.17
C PRO A 43 -5.26 6.83 9.78
N ASP A 44 -4.55 5.79 9.36
CA ASP A 44 -3.16 5.53 9.78
C ASP A 44 -2.16 6.40 9.00
N TYR A 45 -2.47 6.73 7.74
CA TYR A 45 -1.58 7.49 6.87
C TYR A 45 -2.34 8.53 6.04
N ILE A 46 -1.69 9.65 5.72
CA ILE A 46 -2.17 10.60 4.72
C ILE A 46 -1.17 10.69 3.58
N LEU A 47 -1.65 10.50 2.35
CA LEU A 47 -0.86 10.67 1.14
C LEU A 47 -1.53 11.71 0.25
N ASN A 48 -0.89 12.87 0.06
CA ASN A 48 -1.43 13.96 -0.77
C ASN A 48 -2.87 14.40 -0.38
N GLY A 49 -3.23 14.29 0.90
CA GLY A 49 -4.57 14.60 1.40
C GLY A 49 -5.60 13.48 1.23
N VAL A 50 -5.17 12.30 0.77
CA VAL A 50 -5.97 11.07 0.80
C VAL A 50 -5.71 10.35 2.11
N GLU A 51 -6.79 10.06 2.84
CA GLU A 51 -6.79 9.28 4.08
C GLU A 51 -6.65 7.80 3.74
N LEU A 52 -5.67 7.12 4.35
CA LEU A 52 -5.35 5.72 4.11
C LEU A 52 -5.34 4.97 5.44
N TRP A 53 -5.99 3.81 5.47
CA TRP A 53 -6.00 2.89 6.60
C TRP A 53 -5.07 1.73 6.33
N TYR A 54 -4.16 1.44 7.24
CA TYR A 54 -3.17 0.40 7.03
C TYR A 54 -3.81 -0.98 6.82
N ASP A 55 -4.94 -1.24 7.49
CA ASP A 55 -5.71 -2.49 7.35
C ASP A 55 -6.36 -2.63 5.96
N ASP A 56 -6.64 -1.52 5.27
CA ASP A 56 -7.19 -1.55 3.91
C ASP A 56 -6.11 -1.60 2.82
N LEU A 57 -4.86 -1.32 3.15
CA LEU A 57 -3.80 -1.26 2.16
C LEU A 57 -3.11 -2.61 2.00
N ASP A 58 -2.87 -2.99 0.75
CA ASP A 58 -2.09 -4.18 0.40
C ASP A 58 -0.90 -3.80 -0.47
N LEU A 59 0.26 -4.41 -0.19
CA LEU A 59 1.47 -4.21 -0.97
C LEU A 59 1.68 -5.41 -1.88
N VAL A 60 1.29 -5.24 -3.15
CA VAL A 60 1.39 -6.30 -4.15
C VAL A 60 2.62 -6.12 -5.07
N PRO A 61 3.34 -7.19 -5.40
CA PRO A 61 4.37 -7.14 -6.43
C PRO A 61 3.77 -6.90 -7.81
N ASP A 62 4.52 -6.24 -8.71
CA ASP A 62 4.08 -6.05 -10.11
C ASP A 62 3.87 -7.39 -10.83
N ASN A 63 4.51 -8.45 -10.34
CA ASN A 63 4.43 -9.82 -10.85
C ASN A 63 3.27 -10.66 -10.26
N TYR A 64 2.33 -10.07 -9.51
CA TYR A 64 1.17 -10.80 -8.95
C TYR A 64 0.12 -11.22 -10.01
N GLY A 65 0.58 -11.61 -11.20
CA GLY A 65 -0.22 -12.06 -12.33
C GLY A 65 0.47 -13.08 -13.24
N GLU A 66 1.66 -13.57 -12.88
CA GLU A 66 2.35 -14.65 -13.61
C GLU A 66 2.96 -15.67 -12.64
N GLU A 67 2.16 -16.21 -11.73
CA GLU A 67 2.41 -17.58 -11.27
C GLU A 67 1.58 -18.50 -12.14
N SER A 68 2.25 -19.08 -13.13
CA SER A 68 1.80 -20.16 -13.98
C SER A 68 1.06 -21.22 -13.16
N GLU A 69 -0.25 -21.36 -13.39
CA GLU A 69 -0.96 -22.62 -13.15
C GLU A 69 -0.47 -23.63 -14.21
N ASP A 70 0.75 -24.13 -14.02
CA ASP A 70 1.23 -25.35 -14.66
C ASP A 70 1.35 -26.43 -13.55
N GLU A 71 0.24 -27.11 -13.25
CA GLU A 71 0.27 -28.53 -12.88
C GLU A 71 -1.04 -29.27 -13.24
#